data_AF-A0A973CGS1-F1
#
_entry.id   AF-A0A973CGS1-F1
#
_cell.length_a   1.000
_cell.length_b   1.000
_cell.length_c   1.000
_cell.angle_alpha   90.00
_cell.angle_beta   90.00
_cell.angle_gamma   90.00
#
_symmetry.space_group_name_H-M   'P 1'
#
loop_
_entity.id
_entity.type
_entity.pdbx_description
1 polymer ?
#
loop_
_entity_poly.entity_id
_entity_poly.type
_entity_poly.pdbx_seq_one_letter_code
_entity_poly.pdbx_strand_id
1 'polypeptide(L)'
;LVLATLEYRDGIFNQWFKDILDSEKSGENAILALFYGLDDWFNNKVPELSPFRGCFFINTAAEYSVTDSLIRQYCRSHKQAIRALIKNKISLFIENPEDVSSLTNMIFMLKEGAIVSALVEGNKNAGKACIPAVTRILALKIN
;
A
#
# COMPACT_ATOMS: atom_id res chain seq x y z
N LEU A 1 11.25 -22.83 0.35
CA LEU A 1 11.37 -21.95 1.54
C LEU A 1 10.95 -20.50 1.23
N VAL A 2 11.57 -19.82 0.26
CA VAL A 2 11.25 -18.40 -0.04
C VAL A 2 9.78 -18.16 -0.40
N LEU A 3 9.18 -18.99 -1.26
CA LEU A 3 7.78 -18.85 -1.64
C LEU A 3 6.82 -19.02 -0.45
N ALA A 4 7.05 -20.03 0.40
CA ALA A 4 6.26 -20.22 1.62
C ALA A 4 6.39 -19.04 2.59
N THR A 5 7.59 -18.44 2.70
CA THR A 5 7.79 -17.21 3.48
C THR A 5 7.05 -16.02 2.89
N LEU A 6 7.01 -15.89 1.55
CA LEU A 6 6.22 -14.88 0.87
C LEU A 6 4.74 -15.06 1.18
N GLU A 7 4.20 -16.27 1.03
CA GLU A 7 2.80 -16.59 1.32
C GLU A 7 2.39 -16.24 2.75
N TYR A 8 3.22 -16.66 3.72
CA TYR A 8 2.99 -16.34 5.13
C TYR A 8 2.98 -14.82 5.38
N ARG A 9 3.97 -14.10 4.85
CA ARG A 9 4.05 -12.64 5.00
C ARG A 9 2.95 -11.91 4.26
N ASP A 10 2.50 -12.44 3.14
CA ASP A 10 1.41 -11.89 2.33
C ASP A 10 0.09 -11.95 3.08
N GLY A 11 -0.22 -13.09 3.69
CA GLY A 11 -1.41 -13.24 4.53
C GLY A 11 -1.47 -12.19 5.65
N ILE A 12 -0.37 -12.04 6.39
CA ILE A 12 -0.28 -11.05 7.48
C ILE A 12 -0.43 -9.62 6.96
N PHE A 13 0.31 -9.27 5.90
CA PHE A 13 0.27 -7.91 5.37
C PHE A 13 -1.09 -7.56 4.78
N ASN A 14 -1.71 -8.46 4.02
CA ASN A 14 -3.04 -8.24 3.46
C ASN A 14 -4.09 -8.07 4.55
N GLN A 15 -4.04 -8.90 5.60
CA GLN A 15 -4.96 -8.80 6.72
C GLN A 15 -4.83 -7.45 7.43
N TRP A 16 -3.61 -7.09 7.83
CA TRP A 16 -3.32 -5.79 8.44
C TRP A 16 -3.76 -4.61 7.58
N PHE A 17 -3.44 -4.66 6.27
CA PHE A 17 -3.77 -3.57 5.35
C PHE A 17 -5.28 -3.45 5.14
N LYS A 18 -6.00 -4.58 5.07
CA LYS A 18 -7.45 -4.62 5.02
C LYS A 18 -8.05 -4.04 6.29
N ASP A 19 -7.52 -4.38 7.46
CA ASP A 19 -8.02 -3.88 8.75
C ASP A 19 -7.88 -2.36 8.88
N ILE A 20 -6.78 -1.78 8.38
CA ILE A 20 -6.63 -0.32 8.29
C ILE A 20 -7.70 0.31 7.40
N LEU A 21 -7.94 -0.27 6.22
CA LEU A 21 -8.92 0.28 5.29
C LEU A 21 -10.36 0.09 5.79
N ASP A 22 -10.62 -0.95 6.57
CA ASP A 22 -11.93 -1.27 7.14
C ASP A 22 -12.19 -0.60 8.50
N SER A 23 -11.17 0.01 9.12
CA SER A 23 -11.37 0.82 10.34
C SER A 23 -12.21 2.07 10.08
N GLU A 24 -12.34 2.48 8.82
CA GLU A 24 -13.09 3.64 8.38
C GLU A 24 -14.27 3.26 7.49
N LYS A 25 -15.41 3.92 7.74
CA LYS A 25 -16.63 3.71 6.94
C LYS A 25 -16.62 4.48 5.61
N SER A 26 -16.05 5.68 5.62
CA SER A 26 -15.89 6.49 4.40
C SER A 26 -14.69 5.98 3.61
N GLY A 27 -14.83 5.91 2.28
CA GLY A 27 -13.71 5.53 1.43
C GLY A 27 -12.59 6.56 1.47
N GLU A 28 -12.92 7.85 1.53
CA GLU A 28 -11.95 8.94 1.67
C GLU A 28 -11.12 8.79 2.95
N ASN A 29 -11.80 8.57 4.08
CA ASN A 29 -11.13 8.34 5.36
C ASN A 29 -10.29 7.06 5.35
N ALA A 30 -10.76 5.99 4.70
CA ALA A 30 -9.98 4.76 4.55
C ALA A 30 -8.67 5.01 3.78
N ILE A 31 -8.70 5.85 2.74
CA ILE A 31 -7.48 6.24 2.01
C ILE A 31 -6.53 7.06 2.91
N LEU A 32 -7.04 7.92 3.79
CA LEU A 32 -6.20 8.62 4.76
C LEU A 32 -5.63 7.66 5.82
N ALA A 33 -6.44 6.74 6.33
CA ALA A 33 -6.06 5.72 7.30
C ALA A 33 -4.92 4.85 6.78
N LEU A 34 -4.91 4.51 5.48
CA LEU A 34 -3.78 3.84 4.82
C LEU A 34 -2.45 4.56 5.08
N PHE A 35 -2.40 5.88 4.89
CA PHE A 35 -1.15 6.65 5.05
C PHE A 35 -0.72 6.80 6.51
N TYR A 36 -1.68 6.90 7.43
CA TYR A 36 -1.40 6.82 8.87
C TYR A 36 -0.86 5.44 9.26
N GLY A 37 -1.47 4.36 8.75
CA GLY A 37 -1.01 3.00 8.99
C GLY A 37 0.40 2.74 8.44
N LEU A 38 0.75 3.31 7.29
CA LEU A 38 2.13 3.29 6.78
C LEU A 38 3.10 3.99 7.73
N ASP A 39 2.73 5.18 8.25
CA ASP A 39 3.56 5.89 9.22
C ASP A 39 3.79 5.05 10.49
N ASP A 40 2.75 4.40 11.01
CA ASP A 40 2.87 3.51 12.16
C ASP A 40 3.77 2.31 11.84
N TRP A 41 3.63 1.72 10.65
CA TRP A 41 4.50 0.62 10.22
C TRP A 41 5.97 1.07 10.12
N PHE A 42 6.26 2.21 9.48
CA PHE A 42 7.61 2.76 9.34
C PHE A 42 8.27 3.05 10.69
N ASN A 43 7.45 3.35 11.70
CA ASN A 43 7.88 3.62 13.07
C ASN A 43 7.81 2.39 14.00
N ASN A 44 7.64 1.18 13.46
CA ASN A 44 7.58 -0.08 14.21
C ASN A 44 6.46 -0.12 15.27
N LYS A 45 5.33 0.54 15.01
CA LYS A 45 4.17 0.58 15.92
C LYS A 45 3.09 -0.45 15.54
N VAL A 46 3.34 -1.26 14.52
CA VAL A 46 2.44 -2.31 14.04
C VAL A 46 3.01 -3.66 14.47
N PRO A 47 2.53 -4.27 15.58
CA PRO A 47 3.10 -5.49 16.13
C PRO A 47 2.89 -6.73 15.26
N GLU A 48 1.87 -6.75 14.40
CA GLU A 48 1.59 -7.82 13.45
C GLU A 48 2.67 -7.91 12.37
N LEU A 49 3.32 -6.78 12.06
CA LEU A 49 4.37 -6.70 11.05
C LEU A 49 5.75 -6.78 11.70
N SER A 50 6.69 -7.43 11.00
CA SER A 50 8.09 -7.40 11.40
C SER A 50 8.64 -5.96 11.42
N PRO A 51 9.71 -5.68 12.19
CA PRO A 51 10.39 -4.39 12.16
C PRO A 51 10.64 -3.91 10.73
N PHE A 52 10.34 -2.65 10.47
CA PHE A 52 10.37 -2.06 9.15
C PHE A 52 11.78 -2.11 8.56
N ARG A 53 11.89 -2.79 7.41
CA ARG A 53 13.09 -2.89 6.57
C ARG A 53 12.72 -2.76 5.09
N GLY A 54 11.69 -1.96 4.81
CA GLY A 54 11.09 -1.83 3.49
C GLY A 54 10.00 -2.86 3.22
N CYS A 55 9.42 -2.79 2.03
CA CYS A 55 8.45 -3.78 1.58
C CYS A 55 9.16 -5.07 1.19
N PHE A 56 8.82 -6.16 1.89
CA PHE A 56 9.35 -7.48 1.61
C PHE A 56 9.23 -7.86 0.13
N PHE A 57 8.08 -7.60 -0.49
CA PHE A 57 7.83 -7.95 -1.90
C PHE A 57 8.65 -7.12 -2.89
N ILE A 58 8.97 -5.85 -2.58
CA ILE A 58 9.86 -5.02 -3.43
C ILE A 58 11.27 -5.60 -3.35
N ASN A 59 11.78 -5.80 -2.13
CA ASN A 59 13.12 -6.31 -1.90
C ASN A 59 13.29 -7.70 -2.54
N THR A 60 12.35 -8.60 -2.30
CA THR A 60 12.35 -9.93 -2.92
C THR A 60 12.24 -9.85 -4.44
N ALA A 61 11.42 -8.97 -5.02
CA ALA A 61 11.37 -8.85 -6.48
C ALA A 61 12.68 -8.30 -7.10
N ALA A 62 13.44 -7.50 -6.34
CA ALA A 62 14.72 -6.92 -6.78
C ALA A 62 15.88 -7.91 -6.69
N GLU A 63 15.87 -8.82 -5.72
CA GLU A 63 16.92 -9.86 -5.56
C GLU A 63 16.85 -10.94 -6.65
N TYR A 64 15.71 -11.11 -7.31
CA TYR A 64 15.51 -12.13 -8.34
C TYR A 64 15.60 -11.52 -9.75
N SER A 65 16.71 -11.78 -10.43
CA SER A 65 17.03 -11.25 -11.76
C SER A 65 16.20 -11.86 -12.90
N VAL A 66 15.70 -13.09 -12.73
CA VAL A 66 14.85 -13.76 -13.73
C VAL A 66 13.45 -13.15 -13.69
N THR A 67 13.10 -12.44 -14.76
CA THR A 67 11.89 -11.62 -14.85
C THR A 67 10.59 -12.39 -14.66
N ASP A 68 10.57 -13.68 -14.99
CA ASP A 68 9.39 -14.54 -14.91
C ASP A 68 9.50 -15.73 -13.95
N SER A 69 10.32 -15.59 -12.90
CA SER A 69 10.28 -16.55 -11.80
C SER A 69 8.92 -16.54 -11.08
N LEU A 70 8.50 -17.70 -10.56
CA LEU A 70 7.31 -17.83 -9.70
C LEU A 70 7.30 -16.80 -8.55
N ILE A 71 8.48 -16.44 -8.05
CA ILE A 71 8.67 -15.44 -7.00
C ILE A 71 8.28 -14.04 -7.47
N ARG A 72 8.76 -13.61 -8.65
CA ARG A 72 8.35 -12.31 -9.22
C ARG A 72 6.86 -12.30 -9.58
N GLN A 73 6.32 -13.42 -10.08
CA GLN A 73 4.88 -13.57 -10.31
C GLN A 73 4.09 -13.36 -9.01
N TYR A 74 4.51 -14.02 -7.93
CA TYR A 74 3.88 -13.88 -6.61
C TYR A 74 3.93 -12.44 -6.09
N CYS A 75 5.10 -11.79 -6.16
CA CYS A 75 5.22 -10.37 -5.78
C CYS A 75 4.29 -9.48 -6.61
N ARG A 76 4.11 -9.75 -7.91
CA ARG A 76 3.14 -9.02 -8.76
C ARG A 76 1.70 -9.25 -8.28
N SER A 77 1.33 -10.48 -7.97
CA SER A 77 0.00 -10.82 -7.45
C SER A 77 -0.31 -10.12 -6.13
N HIS A 78 0.65 -10.08 -5.19
CA HIS A 78 0.52 -9.29 -3.96
C HIS A 78 0.22 -7.81 -4.27
N LYS A 79 0.98 -7.18 -5.16
CA LYS A 79 0.79 -5.77 -5.54
C LYS A 79 -0.58 -5.54 -6.20
N GLN A 80 -1.09 -6.51 -6.96
CA GLN A 80 -2.44 -6.45 -7.54
C GLN A 80 -3.52 -6.56 -6.46
N ALA A 81 -3.36 -7.44 -5.48
CA ALA A 81 -4.30 -7.58 -4.36
C ALA A 81 -4.42 -6.28 -3.55
N ILE A 82 -3.28 -5.65 -3.19
CA ILE A 82 -3.27 -4.36 -2.49
C ILE A 82 -3.93 -3.25 -3.33
N ARG A 83 -3.66 -3.22 -4.64
CA ARG A 83 -4.31 -2.26 -5.54
C ARG A 83 -5.82 -2.46 -5.60
N ALA A 84 -6.30 -3.70 -5.58
CA ALA A 84 -7.73 -4.02 -5.56
C ALA A 84 -8.41 -3.54 -4.27
N LEU A 85 -7.76 -3.71 -3.10
CA LEU A 85 -8.28 -3.20 -1.83
C LEU A 85 -8.44 -1.67 -1.84
N ILE A 86 -7.45 -0.95 -2.36
CA ILE A 86 -7.51 0.52 -2.54
C ILE A 86 -8.65 0.89 -3.49
N LYS A 87 -8.74 0.21 -4.63
CA LYS A 87 -9.81 0.43 -5.63
C LYS A 87 -11.20 0.29 -5.02
N ASN A 88 -11.41 -0.77 -4.23
CA ASN A 88 -12.70 -1.03 -3.58
C ASN A 88 -13.13 0.12 -2.67
N LYS A 89 -12.20 0.76 -1.96
CA LYS A 89 -12.50 1.92 -1.11
C LYS A 89 -12.76 3.18 -1.91
N ILE A 90 -12.05 3.39 -3.02
CA ILE A 90 -12.27 4.52 -3.93
C ILE A 90 -13.65 4.44 -4.59
N SER A 91 -14.07 3.25 -5.01
CA SER A 91 -15.38 3.02 -5.62
C SER A 91 -16.57 3.29 -4.69
N LEU A 92 -16.34 3.56 -3.39
CA LEU A 92 -17.41 3.98 -2.48
C LEU A 92 -17.82 5.44 -2.65
N PHE A 93 -16.98 6.27 -3.28
CA PHE A 93 -17.22 7.72 -3.40
C PHE A 93 -16.90 8.32 -4.77
N ILE A 94 -16.37 7.52 -5.71
CA ILE A 94 -16.17 7.90 -7.12
C ILE A 94 -16.99 6.95 -8.00
N GLU A 95 -17.84 7.52 -8.86
CA GLU A 95 -18.74 6.74 -9.73
C GLU A 95 -18.11 6.41 -11.08
N ASN A 96 -17.38 7.36 -11.68
CA ASN A 96 -16.77 7.17 -12.99
C ASN A 96 -15.64 6.12 -12.93
N PRO A 97 -15.71 5.02 -13.70
CA PRO A 97 -14.70 3.95 -13.68
C PRO A 97 -13.28 4.40 -14.06
N GLU A 98 -13.14 5.38 -14.94
CA GLU A 98 -11.85 5.92 -15.36
C GLU A 98 -11.20 6.69 -14.21
N ASP A 99 -11.98 7.48 -13.49
CA ASP A 99 -11.50 8.24 -12.33
C ASP A 99 -11.17 7.34 -11.15
N VAL A 100 -11.97 6.29 -10.92
CA VAL A 100 -11.64 5.22 -9.96
C VAL A 100 -10.26 4.64 -10.28
N SER A 101 -10.02 4.29 -11.55
CA SER A 101 -8.75 3.70 -12.00
C SER A 101 -7.59 4.68 -11.82
N SER A 102 -7.77 5.93 -12.25
CA SER A 102 -6.76 7.00 -12.16
C SER A 102 -6.37 7.27 -10.71
N LEU A 103 -7.35 7.50 -9.84
CA LEU A 103 -7.12 7.75 -8.42
C LEU A 103 -6.50 6.53 -7.72
N THR A 104 -6.95 5.31 -8.04
CA THR A 104 -6.36 4.07 -7.51
C THR A 104 -4.88 3.99 -7.83
N ASN A 105 -4.50 4.25 -9.08
CA ASN A 105 -3.10 4.20 -9.50
C ASN A 105 -2.27 5.28 -8.81
N MET A 106 -2.80 6.49 -8.69
CA MET A 106 -2.11 7.59 -7.99
C MET A 106 -1.87 7.27 -6.51
N ILE A 107 -2.91 6.83 -5.78
CA ILE A 107 -2.80 6.46 -4.36
C ILE A 107 -1.83 5.27 -4.19
N PHE A 108 -1.91 4.27 -5.06
CA PHE A 108 -1.01 3.12 -5.02
C PHE A 108 0.45 3.54 -5.25
N MET A 109 0.72 4.43 -6.21
CA MET A 109 2.07 4.96 -6.45
C MET A 109 2.60 5.76 -5.25
N LEU A 110 1.77 6.62 -4.65
CA LEU A 110 2.14 7.37 -3.44
C LEU A 110 2.47 6.43 -2.28
N LYS A 111 1.68 5.37 -2.08
CA LYS A 111 1.93 4.33 -1.08
C LYS A 111 3.27 3.64 -1.30
N GLU A 112 3.59 3.23 -2.52
CA GLU A 112 4.87 2.58 -2.83
C GLU A 112 6.04 3.56 -2.68
N GLY A 113 5.89 4.81 -3.12
CA GLY A 113 6.89 5.87 -2.96
C GLY A 113 7.17 6.20 -1.50
N ALA A 114 6.14 6.27 -0.65
CA ALA A 114 6.30 6.51 0.79
C ALA A 114 7.12 5.39 1.46
N ILE A 115 6.87 4.13 1.08
CA ILE A 115 7.67 2.98 1.56
C ILE A 115 9.13 3.12 1.14
N VAL A 116 9.38 3.47 -0.13
CA VAL A 116 10.74 3.63 -0.65
C VAL A 116 11.46 4.79 0.02
N SER A 117 10.82 5.95 0.20
CA SER A 117 11.39 7.10 0.91
C SER A 117 11.71 6.74 2.36
N ALA A 118 10.81 6.05 3.07
CA ALA A 118 11.07 5.59 4.43
C ALA A 118 12.26 4.62 4.53
N LEU A 119 12.43 3.74 3.53
CA LEU A 119 13.54 2.77 3.50
C LEU A 119 14.88 3.42 3.11
N VAL A 120 14.90 4.14 1.99
CA VAL A 120 16.14 4.58 1.33
C VAL A 120 16.64 5.90 1.92
N GLU A 121 15.74 6.85 2.17
CA GLU A 121 16.08 8.16 2.71
C GLU A 121 16.03 8.17 4.25
N GLY A 122 15.47 7.12 4.87
CA GLY A 122 15.23 7.07 6.30
C GLY A 122 14.08 7.98 6.77
N ASN A 123 13.29 8.52 5.83
CA ASN A 123 12.16 9.40 6.14
C ASN A 123 10.97 8.60 6.70
N LYS A 124 11.03 8.29 8.00
CA LYS A 124 9.96 7.55 8.69
C LYS A 124 8.62 8.30 8.77
N ASN A 125 8.60 9.59 8.44
CA ASN A 125 7.39 10.41 8.37
C ASN A 125 6.77 10.42 6.96
N ALA A 126 7.31 9.68 5.99
CA ALA A 126 6.87 9.71 4.59
C ALA A 126 5.37 9.37 4.43
N GLY A 127 4.83 8.47 5.27
CA GLY A 127 3.39 8.16 5.29
C GLY A 127 2.56 9.40 5.60
N LYS A 128 2.85 10.09 6.72
CA LYS A 128 2.18 11.35 7.08
C LYS A 128 2.42 12.48 6.09
N ALA A 129 3.61 12.54 5.48
CA ALA A 129 3.94 13.58 4.50
C ALA A 129 3.05 13.52 3.24
N CYS A 130 2.49 12.36 2.89
CA CYS A 130 1.53 12.23 1.79
C CYS A 130 0.17 12.86 2.10
N ILE A 131 -0.23 12.95 3.38
CA ILE A 131 -1.59 13.30 3.80
C ILE A 131 -2.06 14.64 3.22
N PRO A 132 -1.32 15.76 3.32
CA PRO A 132 -1.81 17.04 2.79
C PRO A 132 -2.10 17.01 1.29
N ALA A 133 -1.28 16.31 0.51
CA ALA A 133 -1.48 16.15 -0.93
C ALA A 133 -2.69 15.24 -1.22
N VAL A 134 -2.79 14.11 -0.52
CA VAL A 134 -3.89 13.15 -0.66
C VAL A 134 -5.23 13.81 -0.29
N THR A 135 -5.30 14.55 0.81
CA THR A 135 -6.51 15.30 1.21
C THR A 135 -6.94 16.28 0.12
N ARG A 136 -6.00 16.99 -0.52
CA ARG A 136 -6.33 17.90 -1.64
C ARG A 136 -6.84 17.14 -2.86
N ILE A 137 -6.21 16.02 -3.21
CA ILE A 137 -6.63 15.17 -4.34
C ILE A 137 -8.06 14.64 -4.11
N LEU A 138 -8.35 14.14 -2.90
CA LEU A 138 -9.68 13.63 -2.54
C LEU A 138 -10.75 14.73 -2.57
N ALA A 139 -10.42 15.95 -2.14
CA ALA A 139 -11.33 17.09 -2.16
C ALA A 139 -11.65 17.58 -3.58
N LEU A 140 -10.74 17.37 -4.54
CA LEU A 140 -10.89 17.85 -5.91
C LEU A 140 -11.91 17.06 -6.73
N LYS A 141 -12.51 15.97 -6.20
CA LYS A 141 -13.48 15.07 -6.85
C LYS A 141 -13.33 15.10 -8.37
N ILE A 142 -12.45 14.25 -8.90
CA ILE A 142 -12.21 14.13 -10.34
C ILE A 142 -13.60 14.04 -11.01
N ASN A 143 -13.95 15.09 -11.75
CA ASN A 143 -15.23 15.30 -12.43
C ASN A 143 -15.11 14.81 -13.87
#